data_AF-A0A935D5A4-F1
#
_entry.id   AF-A0A935D5A4-F1
#
_cell.length_a   1.000
_cell.length_b   1.000
_cell.length_c   1.000
_cell.angle_alpha   90.00
_cell.angle_beta   90.00
_cell.angle_gamma   90.00
#
_symmetry.space_group_name_H-M   'P 1'
#
loop_
_entity.id
_entity.type
_entity.pdbx_description
1 polymer ?
#
loop_
_entity_poly.entity_id
_entity_poly.type
_entity_poly.pdbx_seq_one_letter_code
_entity_poly.pdbx_strand_id
1 'polypeptide(L)'
;MALRPALSLVLRELLRGDAARAITLGEVARALGTVAASSDEIEALFAALEAEGHSIADTASGDSSPSGSVAKDLAAVVTAARARASRGERPTVAALAADTGLPEDTVRAALRFAAVLAR
;
A
#
# COMPACT_ATOMS: atom_id res chain seq x y z
N MET A 1 0.78 -17.05 7.38
CA MET A 1 1.71 -16.54 8.41
C MET A 1 0.92 -15.72 9.40
N ALA A 2 1.28 -15.73 10.70
CA ALA A 2 0.60 -14.89 11.68
C ALA A 2 1.13 -13.44 11.59
N LEU A 3 0.23 -12.46 11.52
CA LEU A 3 0.57 -11.04 11.63
C LEU A 3 1.25 -10.77 12.98
N ARG A 4 2.29 -9.94 12.98
CA ARG A 4 2.96 -9.51 14.22
C ARG A 4 2.00 -8.72 15.11
N PRO A 5 2.23 -8.71 16.43
CA PRO A 5 1.38 -7.99 17.38
C PRO A 5 1.17 -6.52 17.03
N ALA A 6 2.22 -5.82 16.58
CA ALA A 6 2.13 -4.41 16.18
C ALA A 6 1.17 -4.19 15.00
N LEU A 7 1.20 -5.05 13.99
CA LEU A 7 0.31 -4.96 12.82
C LEU A 7 -1.10 -5.42 13.14
N SER A 8 -1.27 -6.35 14.08
CA SER A 8 -2.59 -6.74 14.57
C SER A 8 -3.28 -5.61 15.33
N LEU A 9 -2.53 -4.70 15.96
CA LEU A 9 -3.08 -3.49 16.57
C LEU A 9 -3.53 -2.49 15.51
N VAL A 10 -2.71 -2.30 14.46
CA VAL A 10 -3.05 -1.46 13.30
C VAL A 10 -4.31 -1.98 12.61
N LEU A 11 -4.40 -3.29 12.38
CA LEU A 11 -5.59 -3.94 11.84
C LEU A 11 -6.82 -3.65 12.70
N ARG A 12 -6.72 -3.85 14.02
CA ARG A 12 -7.83 -3.59 14.94
C ARG A 12 -8.23 -2.13 14.98
N GLU A 13 -7.29 -1.21 14.83
CA GLU A 13 -7.58 0.23 14.76
C GLU A 13 -8.34 0.56 13.48
N LEU A 14 -7.90 0.03 12.33
CA LEU A 14 -8.57 0.18 11.04
C LEU A 14 -9.98 -0.42 11.04
N LEU A 15 -10.16 -1.58 11.68
CA LEU A 15 -11.48 -2.22 11.84
C LEU A 15 -12.39 -1.51 12.87
N ARG A 16 -11.82 -0.73 13.80
CA ARG A 16 -12.58 0.05 14.78
C ARG A 16 -12.99 1.41 14.27
N GLY A 17 -12.20 1.98 13.36
CA GLY A 17 -12.57 3.21 12.66
C GLY A 17 -13.86 2.95 11.88
N ASP A 18 -14.76 3.92 11.90
CA ASP A 18 -16.01 3.95 11.13
C ASP A 18 -15.73 4.14 9.61
N ALA A 19 -14.70 3.45 9.13
CA ALA A 19 -14.26 3.49 7.76
C ALA A 19 -15.26 2.66 6.96
N ALA A 20 -15.79 3.28 5.92
CA ALA A 20 -16.61 2.63 4.93
C ALA A 20 -16.00 1.27 4.53
N ARG A 21 -16.83 0.42 3.93
CA ARG A 21 -16.42 -0.87 3.36
C ARG A 21 -15.21 -0.76 2.40
N ALA A 22 -14.83 0.45 2.00
CA ALA A 22 -13.59 0.79 1.34
C ALA A 22 -12.62 1.54 2.29
N ILE A 23 -11.49 0.92 2.61
CA ILE A 23 -10.37 1.55 3.32
C ILE A 23 -9.38 2.07 2.29
N THR A 24 -8.94 3.31 2.41
CA THR A 24 -7.96 3.88 1.47
C THR A 24 -6.53 3.55 1.88
N LEU A 25 -5.62 3.49 0.90
CA LEU A 25 -4.18 3.40 1.18
C LEU A 25 -3.71 4.48 2.17
N GLY A 26 -4.22 5.70 2.08
CA GLY A 26 -3.86 6.77 3.01
C GLY A 26 -4.22 6.48 4.46
N GLU A 27 -5.36 5.85 4.71
CA GLU A 27 -5.79 5.43 6.05
C GLU A 27 -4.91 4.31 6.60
N VAL A 28 -4.59 3.32 5.77
CA VAL A 28 -3.66 2.26 6.20
C VAL A 28 -2.28 2.84 6.52
N ALA A 29 -1.80 3.80 5.72
CA ALA A 29 -0.52 4.47 5.98
C ALA A 29 -0.55 5.24 7.31
N ARG A 30 -1.67 5.91 7.58
CA ARG A 30 -1.87 6.66 8.82
C ARG A 30 -1.94 5.76 10.04
N ALA A 31 -2.63 4.63 9.93
CA ALA A 31 -2.72 3.63 11.00
C ALA A 31 -1.38 2.90 11.22
N LEU A 32 -0.62 2.64 10.14
CA LEU A 32 0.75 2.15 10.24
C LEU A 32 1.64 3.17 10.96
N GLY A 33 1.48 4.46 10.67
CA GLY A 33 2.21 5.53 11.36
C GLY A 33 3.73 5.33 11.23
N THR A 34 4.38 5.04 12.35
CA THR A 34 5.84 4.77 12.45
C THR A 34 6.18 3.28 12.51
N VAL A 35 5.21 2.39 12.31
CA VAL A 35 5.43 0.94 12.34
C VAL A 35 6.17 0.53 11.07
N ALA A 36 7.44 0.17 11.22
CA ALA A 36 8.19 -0.46 10.15
C ALA A 36 7.58 -1.83 9.82
N ALA A 37 7.04 -1.94 8.59
CA ALA A 37 6.45 -3.15 8.05
C ALA A 37 7.17 -3.57 6.76
N SER A 38 7.42 -4.86 6.60
CA SER A 38 7.89 -5.43 5.33
C SER A 38 6.77 -5.50 4.29
N SER A 39 7.12 -5.70 3.02
CA SER A 39 6.12 -5.90 1.96
C SER A 39 5.20 -7.09 2.26
N ASP A 40 5.76 -8.22 2.72
CA ASP A 40 4.99 -9.42 3.08
C ASP A 40 4.02 -9.16 4.26
N GLU A 41 4.44 -8.31 5.20
CA GLU A 41 3.65 -7.91 6.35
C GLU A 41 2.49 -6.98 5.96
N ILE A 42 2.72 -6.07 5.01
CA ILE A 42 1.68 -5.20 4.44
C ILE A 42 0.68 -6.04 3.64
N GLU A 43 1.16 -7.00 2.85
CA GLU A 43 0.29 -7.92 2.12
C GLU A 43 -0.58 -8.77 3.06
N ALA A 44 0.00 -9.27 4.15
CA ALA A 44 -0.76 -9.98 5.18
C ALA A 44 -1.81 -9.07 5.85
N LEU A 45 -1.49 -7.80 6.11
CA LEU A 45 -2.43 -6.83 6.66
C LEU A 45 -3.59 -6.58 5.70
N PHE A 46 -3.31 -6.44 4.41
CA PHE A 46 -4.34 -6.22 3.39
C PHE A 46 -5.24 -7.44 3.22
N ALA A 47 -4.66 -8.63 3.15
CA ALA A 47 -5.42 -9.88 3.11
C ALA A 47 -6.33 -10.05 4.34
N ALA A 48 -5.88 -9.60 5.51
CA ALA A 48 -6.70 -9.64 6.73
C ALA A 48 -7.88 -8.64 6.68
N LEU A 49 -7.69 -7.45 6.10
CA LEU A 49 -8.77 -6.48 5.89
C LEU A 49 -9.81 -6.99 4.89
N GLU A 50 -9.35 -7.57 3.77
CA GLU A 50 -10.21 -8.20 2.76
C GLU A 50 -10.99 -9.39 3.33
N ALA A 51 -10.36 -10.21 4.18
CA ALA A 51 -11.02 -11.32 4.86
C ALA A 51 -12.14 -10.86 5.81
N GLU A 52 -11.99 -9.68 6.42
CA GLU A 52 -13.02 -9.04 7.25
C GLU A 52 -14.06 -8.25 6.43
N GLY A 53 -14.00 -8.33 5.10
CA GLY A 53 -14.98 -7.74 4.19
C GLY A 53 -14.76 -6.26 3.87
N HIS A 54 -13.57 -5.73 4.18
CA HIS A 54 -13.13 -4.40 3.76
C HIS A 54 -12.35 -4.49 2.44
N SER A 55 -12.70 -3.66 1.47
CA SER A 55 -11.94 -3.51 0.22
C SER A 55 -10.91 -2.39 0.39
N ILE A 56 -9.72 -2.54 -0.21
CA ILE A 56 -8.71 -1.48 -0.19
C ILE A 56 -8.81 -0.69 -1.50
N ALA A 57 -9.18 0.57 -1.41
CA ALA A 57 -9.30 1.45 -2.57
C ALA A 57 -7.97 2.21 -2.82
N ASP A 58 -7.56 2.22 -4.09
CA ASP A 58 -6.33 2.88 -4.56
C ASP A 58 -6.47 4.42 -4.53
N THR A 59 -7.71 4.93 -4.56
CA THR A 59 -8.02 6.36 -4.46
C THR A 59 -9.29 6.62 -3.65
N ALA A 60 -9.43 7.84 -3.12
CA ALA A 60 -10.70 8.33 -2.53
C ALA A 60 -11.86 8.33 -3.55
N SER A 61 -11.57 8.10 -4.83
CA SER A 61 -12.53 8.01 -5.92
C SER A 61 -12.98 6.58 -6.21
N GLY A 62 -13.00 5.66 -5.24
CA GLY A 62 -13.79 4.42 -5.31
C GLY A 62 -13.48 3.42 -6.44
N ASP A 63 -12.51 3.70 -7.33
CA ASP A 63 -12.13 2.81 -8.42
C ASP A 63 -11.34 1.65 -7.82
N SER A 64 -12.06 0.55 -7.62
CA SER A 64 -11.50 -0.73 -7.21
C SER A 64 -10.78 -1.29 -8.44
N SER A 65 -9.45 -1.24 -8.45
CA SER A 65 -8.67 -1.82 -9.53
C SER A 65 -9.03 -3.32 -9.66
N PRO A 66 -9.48 -3.80 -10.83
CA PRO A 66 -10.22 -5.06 -10.95
C PRO A 66 -9.37 -6.35 -10.92
N SER A 67 -8.05 -6.31 -10.75
CA SER A 67 -7.25 -7.53 -10.62
C SER A 67 -5.83 -7.22 -10.18
N GLY A 68 -5.49 -7.62 -8.97
CA GLY A 68 -4.14 -7.55 -8.44
C GLY A 68 -4.14 -6.81 -7.12
N SER A 69 -3.86 -7.52 -6.03
CA SER A 69 -3.82 -6.98 -4.68
C SER A 69 -3.02 -5.68 -4.66
N VAL A 70 -3.62 -4.60 -4.17
CA VAL A 70 -2.98 -3.28 -4.04
C VAL A 70 -1.61 -3.37 -3.34
N ALA A 71 -1.42 -4.36 -2.46
CA ALA A 71 -0.12 -4.72 -1.86
C ALA A 71 0.95 -5.07 -2.89
N LYS A 72 0.61 -5.88 -3.89
CA LYS A 72 1.50 -6.32 -4.95
C LYS A 72 1.93 -5.14 -5.82
N ASP A 73 0.98 -4.27 -6.15
CA ASP A 73 1.24 -3.07 -6.95
C ASP A 73 2.14 -2.10 -6.17
N LEU A 74 1.84 -1.86 -4.90
CA LEU A 74 2.69 -1.08 -4.00
C LEU A 74 4.11 -1.67 -3.90
N ALA A 75 4.22 -2.97 -3.64
CA ALA A 75 5.51 -3.65 -3.51
C ALA A 75 6.32 -3.56 -4.81
N ALA A 76 5.68 -3.70 -5.96
CA ALA A 76 6.30 -3.53 -7.28
C ALA A 76 6.84 -2.11 -7.47
N VAL A 77 6.02 -1.08 -7.16
CA VAL A 77 6.43 0.34 -7.30
C VAL A 77 7.58 0.69 -6.36
N VAL A 78 7.50 0.29 -5.09
CA VAL A 78 8.56 0.57 -4.10
C VAL A 78 9.86 -0.13 -4.49
N THR A 79 9.78 -1.38 -4.94
CA THR A 79 10.95 -2.14 -5.38
C THR A 79 11.58 -1.51 -6.61
N ALA A 80 10.78 -1.13 -7.62
CA ALA A 80 11.26 -0.44 -8.81
C ALA A 80 11.89 0.93 -8.48
N ALA A 81 11.28 1.71 -7.59
CA ALA A 81 11.81 2.98 -7.13
C ALA A 81 13.17 2.83 -6.43
N ARG A 82 13.30 1.82 -5.58
CA ARG A 82 14.54 1.52 -4.86
C ARG A 82 15.63 1.00 -5.80
N ALA A 83 15.27 0.15 -6.75
CA ALA A 83 16.19 -0.34 -7.78
C ALA A 83 16.75 0.81 -8.62
N ARG A 84 15.91 1.77 -9.03
CA ARG A 84 16.37 2.97 -9.74
C ARG A 84 17.26 3.87 -8.89
N ALA A 85 16.86 4.15 -7.65
CA ALA A 85 17.67 4.93 -6.73
C ALA A 85 19.07 4.32 -6.53
N SER A 86 19.17 2.98 -6.49
CA SER A 86 20.45 2.27 -6.37
C SER A 86 21.35 2.38 -7.61
N ARG A 87 20.77 2.69 -8.78
CA ARG A 87 21.49 2.99 -10.03
C ARG A 87 21.82 4.48 -10.18
N GLY A 88 21.46 5.32 -9.21
CA GLY A 88 21.59 6.78 -9.29
C GLY A 88 20.55 7.45 -10.20
N GLU A 89 19.54 6.71 -10.67
CA GLU A 89 18.45 7.24 -11.48
C GLU A 89 17.38 7.87 -10.57
N ARG A 90 16.81 8.99 -10.99
CA ARG A 90 15.66 9.58 -10.30
C ARG A 90 14.41 8.77 -10.63
N PRO A 91 13.75 8.12 -9.64
CA PRO A 91 12.51 7.41 -9.88
C PRO A 91 11.38 8.43 -10.13
N THR A 92 10.99 8.59 -11.40
CA THR A 92 9.82 9.41 -11.79
C THR A 92 8.59 8.53 -11.93
N VAL A 93 7.39 9.11 -11.76
CA VAL A 93 6.11 8.38 -11.88
C VAL A 93 6.00 7.68 -13.23
N ALA A 94 6.29 8.38 -14.32
CA ALA A 94 6.23 7.82 -15.67
C ALA A 94 7.23 6.67 -15.88
N ALA A 95 8.44 6.78 -15.34
CA ALA A 95 9.44 5.74 -15.44
C ALA A 95 9.04 4.49 -14.64
N LEU A 96 8.48 4.67 -13.45
CA LEU A 96 8.00 3.58 -12.62
C LEU A 96 6.78 2.89 -13.24
N ALA A 97 5.83 3.66 -13.80
CA ALA A 97 4.70 3.13 -14.55
C ALA A 97 5.17 2.25 -15.72
N ALA A 98 6.21 2.68 -16.45
CA ALA A 98 6.80 1.90 -17.53
C ALA A 98 7.49 0.61 -17.04
N ASP A 99 8.14 0.63 -15.87
CA ASP A 99 8.82 -0.55 -15.31
C ASP A 99 7.84 -1.57 -14.70
N THR A 100 6.78 -1.10 -14.05
CA THR A 100 5.82 -1.96 -13.35
C THR A 100 4.62 -2.34 -14.20
N GLY A 101 4.39 -1.66 -15.33
CA GLY A 101 3.20 -1.82 -16.16
C GLY A 101 1.91 -1.30 -15.49
N LEU A 102 2.04 -0.49 -14.44
CA LEU A 102 0.92 0.04 -13.66
C LEU A 102 0.53 1.44 -14.15
N PRO A 103 -0.74 1.84 -14.00
CA PRO A 103 -1.15 3.19 -14.33
C PRO A 103 -0.46 4.21 -13.42
N GLU A 104 -0.20 5.41 -13.94
CA GLU A 104 0.52 6.47 -13.21
C GLU A 104 -0.17 6.86 -11.90
N ASP A 105 -1.50 6.76 -11.84
CA ASP A 105 -2.26 7.08 -10.63
C ASP A 105 -1.97 6.08 -9.49
N THR A 106 -1.92 4.78 -9.79
CA THR A 106 -1.50 3.72 -8.84
C THR A 106 -0.05 3.92 -8.41
N VAL A 107 0.85 4.27 -9.34
CA VAL A 107 2.25 4.58 -9.01
C VAL A 107 2.34 5.80 -8.07
N ARG A 108 1.55 6.84 -8.31
CA ARG A 108 1.51 8.04 -7.47
C ARG A 108 0.93 7.74 -6.08
N ALA A 109 -0.10 6.90 -6.01
CA ALA A 109 -0.68 6.44 -4.75
C ALA A 109 0.34 5.62 -3.94
N ALA A 110 1.00 4.65 -4.59
CA ALA A 110 2.04 3.83 -4.01
C ALA A 110 3.23 4.65 -3.49
N LEU A 111 3.70 5.65 -4.24
CA LEU A 111 4.78 6.54 -3.79
C LEU A 111 4.37 7.42 -2.60
N ARG A 112 3.14 7.93 -2.59
CA ARG A 112 2.60 8.68 -1.44
C ARG A 112 2.53 7.80 -0.20
N PHE A 113 2.08 6.55 -0.36
CA PHE A 113 2.05 5.57 0.71
C PHE A 113 3.46 5.25 1.23
N ALA A 114 4.41 5.00 0.33
CA ALA A 114 5.80 4.76 0.67
C ALA A 114 6.46 5.95 1.38
N ALA A 115 6.11 7.18 1.01
CA ALA A 115 6.60 8.39 1.67
C ALA A 115 6.07 8.54 3.10
N VAL A 116 4.87 8.04 3.39
CA VAL A 116 4.33 7.99 4.76
C VAL A 116 5.04 6.89 5.58
N LEU A 117 5.28 5.72 4.98
CA LEU A 117 5.99 4.62 5.63
C LEU A 117 7.49 4.88 5.89
N ALA A 118 8.13 5.70 5.05
CA ALA A 118 9.55 6.01 5.16
C ALA A 118 9.87 7.12 6.18
N ARG A 119 8.86 7.59 6.92
CA ARG A 119 8.99 8.64 7.94
C ARG A 119 9.16 8.06 9.34
#